data_AF-A0A316NG14-F1
#
_entry.id   AF-A0A316NG14-F1
#
_cell.length_a   1.000
_cell.length_b   1.000
_cell.length_c   1.000
_cell.angle_alpha   90.00
_cell.angle_beta   90.00
_cell.angle_gamma   90.00
#
_symmetry.space_group_name_H-M   'P 1'
#
loop_
_entity.id
_entity.type
_entity.pdbx_description
1 polymer ?
#
loop_
_entity_poly.entity_id
_entity_poly.type
_entity_poly.pdbx_seq_one_letter_code
_entity_poly.pdbx_strand_id
1 'polypeptide(L)'
;MNYETTTGTCFLDGKTFQSYGIRCGTFLMEHISSNRLLVEQLVFLCNQEKLELIHLPGIVDDFLADPQAYLSLSSNQSSFTAEGWLLYAPTTK
;
A
#
# COMPACT_ATOMS: atom_id res chain seq x y z
N MET A 1 -13.04 -7.89 -1.79
CA MET A 1 -12.06 -7.74 -0.69
C MET A 1 -11.47 -6.35 -0.84
N ASN A 2 -11.37 -5.58 0.24
CA ASN A 2 -10.80 -4.23 0.19
C ASN A 2 -9.52 -4.23 1.02
N TYR A 3 -8.41 -3.84 0.40
CA TYR A 3 -7.13 -3.62 1.05
C TYR A 3 -7.11 -2.21 1.62
N GLU A 4 -6.53 -2.07 2.81
CA GLU A 4 -6.40 -0.82 3.53
C GLU A 4 -4.97 -0.67 4.06
N THR A 5 -4.45 0.56 4.02
CA THR A 5 -3.15 0.86 4.63
C THR A 5 -3.29 0.81 6.15
N THR A 6 -2.42 0.04 6.80
CA THR A 6 -2.28 0.04 8.25
C THR A 6 -0.99 0.72 8.69
N THR A 7 -0.96 1.19 9.93
CA THR A 7 0.23 1.77 10.56
C THR A 7 0.61 0.93 11.76
N GLY A 8 1.90 0.62 11.88
CA GLY A 8 2.48 -0.09 13.00
C GLY A 8 3.79 0.55 13.44
N THR A 9 4.34 0.07 14.54
CA THR A 9 5.66 0.48 15.04
C THR A 9 6.60 -0.71 15.03
N CYS A 10 7.70 -0.62 14.29
CA CYS A 10 8.76 -1.61 14.35
C CYS A 10 9.86 -1.14 15.32
N PHE A 11 10.49 -2.10 15.98
CA PHE A 11 11.64 -1.86 16.84
C PHE A 11 12.87 -2.45 16.15
N LEU A 12 13.82 -1.60 15.79
CA LEU A 12 15.06 -1.99 15.14
C LEU A 12 16.22 -1.31 15.88
N ASP A 13 17.22 -2.08 16.31
CA ASP A 13 18.43 -1.54 16.96
C ASP A 13 18.16 -0.57 18.12
N GLY A 14 17.25 -0.96 19.02
CA GLY A 14 16.86 -0.15 20.19
C GLY A 14 16.08 1.13 19.87
N LYS A 15 15.71 1.36 18.61
CA LYS A 15 14.93 2.51 18.16
C LYS A 15 13.57 2.08 17.62
N THR A 16 12.55 2.88 17.90
CA THR A 16 11.20 2.69 17.36
C THR A 16 11.07 3.48 16.07
N PHE A 17 10.62 2.80 15.02
CA PHE A 17 10.32 3.41 13.72
C PHE A 17 8.86 3.22 13.39
N GLN A 18 8.27 4.25 12.79
CA GLN A 18 6.95 4.11 12.20
C GLN A 18 7.06 3.30 10.92
N SER A 19 6.15 2.36 10.75
CA SER A 19 6.11 1.48 9.60
C SER A 19 4.67 1.32 9.13
N TYR A 20 4.52 1.12 7.83
CA TYR A 20 3.25 1.02 7.16
C TYR A 20 3.12 -0.37 6.57
N GLY A 21 1.88 -0.87 6.55
CA GLY A 21 1.57 -2.22 6.11
C GLY A 21 0.20 -2.29 5.45
N ILE A 22 -0.27 -3.50 5.19
CA ILE A 22 -1.54 -3.75 4.50
C ILE A 22 -2.44 -4.60 5.39
N ARG A 23 -3.72 -4.22 5.45
CA ARG A 23 -4.78 -4.99 6.08
C ARG A 23 -5.84 -5.34 5.04
N CYS A 24 -6.36 -6.56 5.10
CA CYS A 24 -7.52 -6.96 4.34
C CYS A 24 -8.35 -7.98 5.13
N GLY A 25 -9.49 -7.53 5.68
CA GLY A 25 -10.30 -8.33 6.59
C GLY A 25 -9.53 -8.71 7.86
N THR A 26 -9.31 -10.01 8.06
CA THR A 26 -8.50 -10.57 9.16
C THR A 26 -7.03 -10.71 8.81
N PHE A 27 -6.66 -10.56 7.53
CA PHE A 27 -5.27 -10.58 7.11
C PHE A 27 -4.62 -9.24 7.46
N LEU A 28 -3.44 -9.31 8.06
CA LEU A 28 -2.66 -8.17 8.47
C LEU A 28 -1.20 -8.46 8.20
N MET A 29 -0.56 -7.61 7.41
CA MET A 29 0.88 -7.61 7.19
C MET A 29 1.43 -6.28 7.68
N GLU A 30 1.96 -6.32 8.89
CA GLU A 30 2.64 -5.19 9.50
C GLU A 30 4.08 -5.14 9.00
N HIS A 31 4.59 -3.93 8.76
CA HIS A 31 5.98 -3.67 8.42
C HIS A 31 6.42 -3.96 6.98
N ILE A 32 5.72 -3.39 6.00
CA ILE A 32 6.13 -3.42 4.59
C ILE A 32 7.17 -2.33 4.29
N SER A 33 6.87 -1.07 4.63
CA SER A 33 7.79 0.04 4.35
C SER A 33 7.66 1.16 5.38
N SER A 34 8.71 1.95 5.56
CA SER A 34 8.64 3.21 6.33
C SER A 34 8.00 4.36 5.54
N ASN A 35 7.81 4.19 4.22
CA ASN A 35 7.18 5.20 3.38
C ASN A 35 5.69 4.88 3.20
N ARG A 36 4.83 5.74 3.75
CA ARG A 36 3.37 5.62 3.66
C ARG A 36 2.86 5.64 2.22
N LEU A 37 3.39 6.54 1.39
CA LEU A 37 2.93 6.73 0.01
C LEU A 37 3.12 5.45 -0.82
N LEU A 38 4.25 4.77 -0.61
CA LEU A 38 4.57 3.52 -1.27
C LEU A 38 3.57 2.41 -0.92
N VAL A 39 3.20 2.30 0.36
CA VAL A 39 2.22 1.30 0.80
C VAL A 39 0.81 1.66 0.33
N GLU A 40 0.43 2.94 0.31
CA GLU A 40 -0.85 3.39 -0.24
C GLU A 40 -0.98 3.10 -1.74
N GLN A 41 0.11 3.27 -2.51
CA GLN A 41 0.15 2.87 -3.91
C GLN A 41 -0.05 1.36 -4.06
N LEU A 42 0.66 0.56 -3.27
CA LEU A 42 0.52 -0.90 -3.28
C LEU A 42 -0.93 -1.34 -2.96
N VAL A 43 -1.56 -0.71 -1.96
CA VAL A 43 -2.97 -0.94 -1.61
C VAL A 43 -3.90 -0.59 -2.76
N PHE A 44 -3.67 0.54 -3.43
CA PHE A 44 -4.45 0.96 -4.59
C PHE A 44 -4.37 -0.08 -5.71
N LEU A 45 -3.18 -0.60 -6.01
CA LEU A 45 -2.98 -1.66 -7.00
C LEU A 45 -3.71 -2.95 -6.64
N CYS A 46 -3.53 -3.41 -5.40
CA CYS A 46 -4.20 -4.62 -4.91
C CYS A 46 -5.73 -4.52 -5.02
N ASN A 47 -6.28 -3.33 -4.78
CA ASN A 47 -7.71 -3.06 -4.93
C ASN A 47 -8.14 -2.95 -6.40
N GLN A 48 -7.36 -2.30 -7.27
CA GLN A 48 -7.68 -2.17 -8.69
C GLN A 48 -7.72 -3.53 -9.40
N GLU A 49 -6.73 -4.37 -9.15
CA GLU A 49 -6.63 -5.70 -9.77
C GLU A 49 -7.49 -6.77 -9.08
N LYS A 50 -8.20 -6.39 -8.00
CA LYS A 50 -8.99 -7.32 -7.15
C LYS A 50 -8.17 -8.53 -6.71
N LEU A 51 -6.94 -8.26 -6.28
CA LEU A 51 -5.95 -9.28 -5.99
C LEU A 51 -6.46 -10.23 -4.89
N GLU A 52 -6.26 -11.54 -5.08
CA GLU A 52 -6.53 -12.50 -4.02
C GLU A 52 -5.44 -12.47 -2.94
N LEU A 53 -5.84 -12.68 -1.68
CA LEU A 53 -4.94 -12.61 -0.52
C LEU A 53 -3.71 -13.52 -0.64
N ILE A 54 -3.85 -14.64 -1.35
CA ILE A 54 -2.77 -15.63 -1.54
C ILE A 54 -1.59 -15.06 -2.34
N HIS A 55 -1.82 -14.03 -3.15
CA HIS A 55 -0.80 -13.40 -4.00
C HIS A 55 -0.07 -12.24 -3.30
N LEU A 56 -0.65 -11.71 -2.22
CA LEU A 56 -0.14 -10.53 -1.54
C LEU A 56 1.32 -10.70 -1.06
N PRO A 57 1.76 -11.82 -0.48
CA PRO A 57 3.16 -11.98 -0.07
C PRO A 57 4.15 -11.90 -1.23
N GLY A 58 3.83 -12.52 -2.38
CA GLY A 58 4.71 -12.48 -3.56
C GLY A 58 4.80 -11.08 -4.16
N ILE A 59 3.67 -10.38 -4.22
CA ILE A 59 3.61 -8.99 -4.69
C ILE A 59 4.38 -8.05 -3.78
N VAL A 60 4.28 -8.23 -2.47
CA VAL A 60 5.04 -7.43 -1.51
C VAL A 60 6.54 -7.71 -1.67
N ASP A 61 6.95 -8.96 -1.90
CA ASP A 61 8.36 -9.31 -2.14
C ASP A 61 8.91 -8.66 -3.42
N ASP A 62 8.17 -8.79 -4.53
CA ASP A 62 8.50 -8.14 -5.81
C ASP A 62 8.57 -6.61 -5.67
N PHE A 63 7.63 -6.02 -4.92
CA PHE A 63 7.59 -4.59 -4.63
C PHE A 63 8.78 -4.13 -3.79
N LEU A 64 9.21 -4.92 -2.80
CA LEU A 64 10.36 -4.59 -1.96
C LEU A 64 11.68 -4.76 -2.70
N ALA A 65 11.74 -5.69 -3.67
CA ALA A 65 12.90 -5.89 -4.52
C ALA A 65 13.12 -4.71 -5.48
N ASP A 66 12.06 -4.21 -6.12
CA ASP A 66 12.12 -3.02 -6.99
C ASP A 66 10.80 -2.22 -7.00
N PRO A 67 10.64 -1.23 -6.09
CA PRO A 67 9.41 -0.45 -6.00
C PRO A 67 9.12 0.36 -7.26
N GLN A 68 10.15 0.82 -7.99
CA GLN A 68 9.97 1.68 -9.16
C GLN A 68 9.53 0.90 -10.39
N ALA A 69 10.12 -0.28 -10.62
CA ALA A 69 9.71 -1.20 -11.67
C ALA A 69 8.27 -1.69 -11.43
N TYR A 70 7.93 -2.02 -10.19
CA TYR A 70 6.60 -2.48 -9.82
C TYR A 70 5.52 -1.42 -10.12
N LEU A 71 5.77 -0.16 -9.76
CA LEU A 71 4.86 0.96 -10.06
C LEU A 71 4.83 1.30 -11.57
N SER A 72 5.92 1.10 -12.30
CA SER A 72 6.00 1.33 -13.74
C SER A 72 5.19 0.30 -14.54
N LEU A 73 5.12 -0.95 -14.06
CA LEU A 73 4.30 -2.00 -14.67
C LEU A 73 2.80 -1.70 -14.54
N SER A 74 2.40 -1.13 -13.39
CA SER A 74 1.04 -0.64 -13.22
C SER A 74 0.73 0.63 -14.01
N SER A 75 1.74 1.41 -14.40
CA SER A 75 1.55 2.69 -15.10
C SER A 75 1.00 2.56 -16.53
N ASN A 76 0.79 1.34 -17.03
CA ASN A 76 -0.05 1.11 -18.22
C ASN A 76 -1.56 1.26 -17.95
N GLN A 77 -1.98 1.55 -16.72
CA GLN A 77 -3.32 2.03 -16.42
C GLN A 77 -3.26 3.36 -15.65
N SER A 78 -3.43 4.44 -16.41
CA SER A 78 -3.91 5.76 -15.98
C SER A 78 -3.06 6.53 -14.98
N SER A 79 -2.35 7.54 -15.50
CA SER A 79 -1.90 8.77 -14.85
C SER A 79 -2.34 8.95 -13.39
N PHE A 80 -1.50 8.51 -12.46
CA PHE A 80 -1.65 8.84 -11.04
C PHE A 80 -1.17 10.28 -10.83
N THR A 81 -1.93 11.26 -11.32
CA THR A 81 -1.74 12.65 -10.91
C THR A 81 -2.16 12.76 -9.45
N ALA A 82 -1.34 13.46 -8.67
CA ALA A 82 -1.53 13.74 -7.25
C ALA A 82 -2.82 14.53 -6.91
N GLU A 83 -3.78 14.65 -7.83
CA GLU A 83 -5.04 15.37 -7.68
C GLU A 83 -6.21 14.50 -7.20
N GLY A 84 -6.01 13.18 -7.04
CA GLY A 84 -7.04 12.25 -6.52
C GLY A 84 -7.38 12.42 -5.03
N TRP A 85 -6.64 13.25 -4.29
CA TRP A 85 -6.85 13.46 -2.84
C TRP A 85 -7.99 14.43 -2.51
N LEU A 86 -8.65 15.04 -3.51
CA LEU A 86 -9.72 16.03 -3.27
C LEU A 86 -11.16 15.51 -3.32
N LEU A 87 -11.40 14.20 -3.53
CA LEU A 87 -12.78 13.68 -3.66
C LEU A 87 -13.37 13.01 -2.40
N TYR A 88 -12.68 13.05 -1.25
CA TYR A 88 -13.23 12.57 0.03
C TYR A 88 -13.34 13.66 1.10
N ALA A 89 -13.54 14.92 0.71
CA ALA A 89 -14.16 15.87 1.62
C ALA A 89 -15.66 15.53 1.68
N PRO A 90 -16.22 15.09 2.83
CA PRO A 90 -17.66 14.99 2.98
C PRO A 90 -18.22 16.41 2.80
N THR A 91 -19.06 16.61 1.78
CA THR A 91 -19.85 17.83 1.65
C THR A 91 -20.85 17.87 2.80
N THR A 92 -20.45 18.46 3.91
CA THR A 92 -21.38 18.91 4.95
C THR A 92 -22.08 20.16 4.43
N LYS A 93 -23.34 19.94 4.00
CA LYS A 93 -24.47 20.88 3.85
C LYS A 93 -24.19 22.33 3.49
#